data_AF-A0A024V810-F1
#
_entry.id   AF-A0A024V810-F1
#
_cell.length_a   1.000
_cell.length_b   1.000
_cell.length_c   1.000
_cell.angle_alpha   90.00
_cell.angle_beta   90.00
_cell.angle_gamma   90.00
#
_symmetry.space_group_name_H-M   'P 1'
#
loop_
_entity.id
_entity.type
_entity.pdbx_description
1 polymer ?
#
loop_
_entity_poly.entity_id
_entity_poly.type
_entity_poly.pdbx_seq_one_letter_code
_entity_poly.pdbx_strand_id
1 'polypeptide(L)'
;MDNSFVELIKDIKKDDSINNLEKNYQKCVSYLKDLDKRKSNDKLFLMNSVIKEKSLVLLKLLYLQMFGKKIDKEYNFSVIQLLTCNKYFLKRRGFFFLNSISDNDDIIFLSINLFKKELYKDSINSIDQNTKGTVLSSLSNIGTKIIKENINIFKNMNTINTNNVNTQHK
;
A
#
# COMPACT_ATOMS: atom_id res chain seq x y z
N MET A 1 -7.04 -13.31 -20.58
CA MET A 1 -5.85 -12.45 -20.65
C MET A 1 -5.01 -12.73 -19.42
N ASP A 2 -4.23 -13.81 -19.48
CA ASP A 2 -3.36 -14.28 -18.40
C ASP A 2 -1.98 -13.64 -18.49
N ASN A 3 -1.90 -12.31 -18.36
CA ASN A 3 -0.62 -11.67 -18.03
C ASN A 3 -0.34 -11.97 -16.54
N SER A 4 0.09 -13.20 -16.29
CA SER A 4 0.24 -13.79 -14.97
C SER A 4 1.22 -12.98 -14.13
N PHE A 5 0.98 -12.90 -12.81
CA PHE A 5 1.95 -12.37 -11.85
C PHE A 5 3.35 -13.02 -12.03
N VAL A 6 3.36 -14.28 -12.46
CA VAL A 6 4.57 -15.04 -12.78
C VAL A 6 5.34 -14.47 -13.96
N GLU A 7 4.66 -13.96 -14.98
CA GLU A 7 5.33 -13.35 -16.14
C GLU A 7 6.00 -12.05 -15.75
N LEU A 8 5.35 -11.22 -14.94
CA LEU A 8 5.99 -10.02 -14.37
C LEU A 8 7.25 -10.40 -13.60
N ILE A 9 7.18 -11.40 -12.72
CA ILE A 9 8.34 -11.86 -11.96
C ILE A 9 9.45 -12.34 -12.90
N LYS A 10 9.11 -13.14 -13.92
CA LYS A 10 10.09 -13.64 -14.90
C LYS A 10 10.73 -12.50 -15.70
N ASP A 11 9.96 -11.50 -16.08
CA ASP A 11 10.42 -10.35 -16.85
C ASP A 11 11.38 -9.48 -16.02
N ILE A 12 11.00 -9.12 -14.79
CA ILE A 12 11.87 -8.36 -13.88
C ILE A 12 13.13 -9.15 -13.49
N LYS A 13 13.03 -10.48 -13.32
CA LYS A 13 14.22 -11.31 -13.05
C LYS A 13 15.19 -11.38 -14.24
N LYS A 14 14.71 -11.19 -15.47
CA LYS A 14 15.55 -11.17 -16.67
C LYS A 14 16.20 -9.82 -16.90
N ASP A 15 15.45 -8.75 -16.62
CA ASP A 15 15.88 -7.37 -16.80
C ASP A 15 15.24 -6.49 -15.73
N ASP A 16 16.03 -6.10 -14.73
CA ASP A 16 15.64 -5.21 -13.63
C ASP A 16 15.99 -3.74 -13.91
N SER A 17 16.29 -3.39 -15.16
CA SER A 17 16.56 -2.01 -15.55
C SER A 17 15.37 -1.09 -15.27
N ILE A 18 15.68 0.19 -15.01
CA ILE A 18 14.69 1.24 -14.75
C ILE A 18 13.67 1.32 -15.89
N ASN A 19 14.11 1.16 -17.14
CA ASN A 19 13.23 1.19 -18.31
C ASN A 19 12.22 0.03 -18.31
N ASN A 20 12.66 -1.18 -17.95
CA ASN A 20 11.76 -2.33 -17.89
C ASN A 20 10.79 -2.25 -16.70
N LEU A 21 11.27 -1.76 -15.55
CA LEU A 21 10.44 -1.47 -14.39
C LEU A 21 9.34 -0.44 -14.72
N GLU A 22 9.70 0.66 -15.41
CA GLU A 22 8.75 1.69 -15.82
C GLU A 22 7.69 1.14 -16.78
N LYS A 23 8.13 0.38 -17.79
CA LYS A 23 7.22 -0.27 -18.75
C LYS A 23 6.21 -1.17 -18.04
N ASN A 24 6.65 -1.99 -17.10
CA ASN A 24 5.76 -2.87 -16.34
C ASN A 24 4.87 -2.12 -15.34
N TYR A 25 5.38 -1.03 -14.75
CA TYR A 25 4.58 -0.12 -13.93
C TYR A 25 3.43 0.47 -14.74
N GLN A 26 3.71 1.06 -15.91
CA GLN A 26 2.69 1.64 -16.78
C GLN A 26 1.64 0.61 -17.24
N LYS A 27 2.04 -0.63 -17.54
CA LYS A 27 1.07 -1.71 -17.81
C LYS A 27 0.11 -1.94 -16.64
N CYS A 28 0.63 -1.95 -15.41
CA CYS A 28 -0.19 -2.14 -14.21
C CYS A 28 -1.15 -0.95 -14.01
N VAL A 29 -0.66 0.27 -14.18
CA VAL A 29 -1.45 1.51 -14.07
C VAL A 29 -2.58 1.56 -15.10
N SER A 30 -2.27 1.31 -16.37
CA SER A 30 -3.27 1.29 -17.45
C SER A 30 -4.36 0.25 -17.17
N TYR A 31 -3.96 -0.95 -16.75
CA TYR A 31 -4.94 -1.99 -16.43
C TYR A 31 -5.80 -1.62 -15.22
N LEU A 32 -5.24 -0.98 -14.19
CA LEU A 32 -6.01 -0.51 -13.04
C LEU A 32 -7.07 0.54 -13.45
N LYS A 33 -6.70 1.49 -14.31
CA LYS A 33 -7.62 2.50 -14.86
C LYS A 33 -8.73 1.86 -15.68
N ASP A 34 -8.44 0.80 -16.44
CA ASP A 34 -9.48 0.07 -17.17
C ASP A 34 -10.44 -0.67 -16.24
N LEU A 35 -9.95 -1.21 -15.13
CA LEU A 35 -10.79 -1.83 -14.10
C LEU A 35 -11.71 -0.81 -13.41
N ASP A 36 -11.25 0.42 -13.20
CA ASP A 36 -12.09 1.51 -12.68
C ASP A 36 -13.23 1.86 -13.63
N LYS A 37 -12.96 1.91 -14.94
CA LYS A 37 -13.99 2.14 -15.97
C LYS A 37 -15.02 1.01 -16.08
N ARG A 38 -14.66 -0.23 -15.74
CA ARG A 38 -15.60 -1.38 -15.76
C ARG A 38 -16.59 -1.37 -14.60
N LYS A 39 -16.32 -0.59 -13.56
CA LYS A 39 -17.12 -0.56 -12.32
C LYS A 39 -18.48 0.13 -12.48
N SER A 40 -18.68 0.91 -13.55
CA SER A 40 -19.92 1.62 -13.86
C SER A 40 -21.02 0.76 -14.51
N ASN A 41 -20.76 -0.52 -14.81
CA ASN A 41 -21.78 -1.44 -15.33
C ASN A 41 -22.27 -2.39 -14.22
N ASP A 42 -23.45 -2.07 -13.67
CA ASP A 42 -24.09 -2.66 -12.49
C ASP A 42 -24.43 -4.16 -12.57
N LYS A 43 -23.47 -5.03 -12.24
CA LYS A 43 -23.77 -6.40 -11.76
C LYS A 43 -22.96 -6.70 -10.50
N LEU A 44 -23.64 -6.93 -9.38
CA LEU A 44 -23.06 -7.20 -8.05
C LEU A 44 -22.01 -8.33 -8.06
N PHE A 45 -22.18 -9.33 -8.93
CA PHE A 45 -21.22 -10.42 -9.14
C PHE A 45 -19.94 -9.98 -9.87
N LEU A 46 -20.04 -8.99 -10.78
CA LEU A 46 -18.91 -8.43 -11.50
C LEU A 46 -18.01 -7.59 -10.58
N MET A 47 -18.61 -6.87 -9.61
CA MET A 47 -17.85 -6.08 -8.63
C MET A 47 -16.85 -6.92 -7.84
N ASN A 48 -17.23 -8.13 -7.42
CA ASN A 48 -16.34 -9.05 -6.70
C ASN A 48 -15.14 -9.53 -7.56
N SER A 49 -15.33 -9.68 -8.88
CA SER A 49 -14.26 -10.02 -9.81
C SER A 49 -13.30 -8.86 -10.01
N VAL A 50 -13.84 -7.65 -10.24
CA VAL A 50 -13.05 -6.43 -10.45
C VAL A 50 -12.18 -6.13 -9.23
N ILE A 51 -12.72 -6.25 -8.02
CA ILE A 51 -11.95 -6.03 -6.79
C ILE A 51 -10.83 -7.07 -6.63
N LYS A 52 -11.09 -8.34 -6.98
CA LYS A 52 -10.06 -9.40 -6.95
C LYS A 52 -8.94 -9.08 -7.94
N GLU A 53 -9.25 -8.62 -9.14
CA GLU A 53 -8.27 -8.22 -10.14
C GLU A 53 -7.46 -6.99 -9.69
N LYS A 54 -8.11 -5.96 -9.16
CA LYS A 54 -7.44 -4.80 -8.55
C LYS A 54 -6.45 -5.23 -7.46
N SER A 55 -6.84 -6.18 -6.61
CA SER A 55 -5.95 -6.68 -5.56
C SER A 55 -4.69 -7.36 -6.10
N LEU A 56 -4.75 -7.98 -7.29
CA LEU A 56 -3.59 -8.58 -7.93
C LEU A 56 -2.69 -7.52 -8.57
N VAL A 57 -3.28 -6.49 -9.18
CA VAL A 57 -2.53 -5.37 -9.76
C VAL A 57 -1.80 -4.59 -8.67
N LEU A 58 -2.45 -4.30 -7.55
CA LEU A 58 -1.81 -3.64 -6.41
C LEU A 58 -0.64 -4.47 -5.86
N LEU A 59 -0.75 -5.80 -5.85
CA LEU A 59 0.36 -6.67 -5.47
C LEU A 59 1.53 -6.61 -6.47
N LYS A 60 1.25 -6.45 -7.78
CA LYS A 60 2.28 -6.23 -8.81
C LYS A 60 3.00 -4.90 -8.59
N LEU A 61 2.26 -3.84 -8.28
CA LEU A 61 2.84 -2.53 -7.96
C LEU A 61 3.73 -2.59 -6.72
N LEU A 62 3.32 -3.31 -5.67
CA LEU A 62 4.17 -3.56 -4.50
C LEU A 62 5.43 -4.36 -4.84
N TYR A 63 5.33 -5.36 -5.70
CA TYR A 63 6.50 -6.10 -6.16
C TYR A 63 7.48 -5.18 -6.89
N LEU A 64 7.00 -4.31 -7.79
CA LEU A 64 7.84 -3.32 -8.47
C LEU A 64 8.47 -2.30 -7.49
N GLN A 65 7.77 -1.97 -6.40
CA GLN A 65 8.31 -1.12 -5.35
C GLN A 65 9.53 -1.72 -4.65
N MET A 66 9.62 -3.06 -4.55
CA MET A 66 10.82 -3.72 -4.02
C MET A 66 12.07 -3.45 -4.87
N PHE A 67 11.90 -3.07 -6.14
CA PHE A 67 12.99 -2.69 -7.07
C PHE A 67 13.15 -1.16 -7.17
N GLY A 68 12.61 -0.40 -6.22
CA GLY A 68 12.82 1.05 -6.13
C GLY A 68 11.78 1.92 -6.85
N LYS A 69 10.78 1.33 -7.52
CA LYS A 69 9.70 2.11 -8.16
C LYS A 69 8.71 2.64 -7.12
N LYS A 70 8.59 3.96 -6.99
CA LYS A 70 7.58 4.58 -6.12
C LYS A 70 6.18 4.32 -6.68
N ILE A 71 5.23 4.05 -5.78
CA ILE A 71 3.82 3.89 -6.14
C ILE A 71 3.10 5.22 -5.93
N ASP A 72 2.30 5.62 -6.92
CA ASP A 72 1.59 6.90 -6.87
C ASP A 72 0.48 6.91 -5.82
N LYS A 73 0.29 8.06 -5.16
CA LYS A 73 -0.69 8.25 -4.07
C LYS A 73 -2.14 8.03 -4.52
N GLU A 74 -2.43 8.16 -5.81
CA GLU A 74 -3.78 7.95 -6.37
C GLU A 74 -4.32 6.53 -6.10
N TYR A 75 -3.44 5.54 -5.91
CA TYR A 75 -3.84 4.15 -5.67
C TYR A 75 -4.26 3.87 -4.22
N ASN A 76 -4.08 4.83 -3.30
CA ASN A 76 -4.49 4.71 -1.90
C ASN A 76 -6.00 4.42 -1.78
N PHE A 77 -6.83 5.01 -2.63
CA PHE A 77 -8.28 4.74 -2.62
C PHE A 77 -8.62 3.30 -3.02
N SER A 78 -7.89 2.72 -3.97
CA SER A 78 -8.06 1.30 -4.34
C SER A 78 -7.67 0.37 -3.19
N VAL A 79 -6.69 0.75 -2.37
CA VAL A 79 -6.28 0.02 -1.17
C VAL A 79 -7.35 0.08 -0.09
N ILE A 80 -7.91 1.27 0.16
CA ILE A 80 -9.05 1.44 1.08
C ILE A 80 -10.24 0.57 0.63
N GLN A 81 -10.53 0.49 -0.66
CA GLN A 81 -11.57 -0.42 -1.19
C GLN A 81 -11.30 -1.89 -0.85
N LEU A 82 -10.04 -2.33 -0.80
CA LEU A 82 -9.71 -3.70 -0.38
C LEU A 82 -9.93 -3.91 1.12
N LEU A 83 -9.61 -2.91 1.94
CA LEU A 83 -9.74 -2.98 3.40
C LEU A 83 -11.20 -3.01 3.86
N THR A 84 -12.12 -2.42 3.09
CA THR A 84 -13.55 -2.45 3.37
C THR A 84 -14.24 -3.74 2.91
N CYS A 85 -13.55 -4.61 2.17
CA CYS A 85 -14.14 -5.87 1.68
C CYS A 85 -14.32 -6.90 2.80
N ASN A 86 -15.39 -7.69 2.75
CA ASN A 86 -15.62 -8.74 3.75
C ASN A 86 -14.65 -9.93 3.64
N LYS A 87 -13.99 -10.12 2.48
CA LYS A 87 -13.11 -11.27 2.24
C LYS A 87 -11.72 -11.04 2.85
N TYR A 88 -11.32 -11.89 3.78
CA TYR A 88 -10.03 -11.81 4.49
C TYR A 88 -8.82 -11.68 3.54
N PHE A 89 -8.75 -12.46 2.46
CA PHE A 89 -7.60 -12.41 1.55
C PHE A 89 -7.44 -11.06 0.83
N LEU A 90 -8.54 -10.32 0.59
CA LEU A 90 -8.51 -8.99 -0.01
C LEU A 90 -8.01 -7.98 1.03
N LYS A 91 -8.54 -8.03 2.25
CA LYS A 91 -8.09 -7.21 3.38
C LYS A 91 -6.61 -7.39 3.66
N ARG A 92 -6.12 -8.64 3.72
CA ARG A 92 -4.70 -8.97 3.91
C ARG A 92 -3.79 -8.31 2.87
N ARG A 93 -4.20 -8.28 1.60
CA ARG A 93 -3.46 -7.59 0.53
C ARG A 93 -3.50 -6.07 0.70
N GLY A 94 -4.63 -5.51 1.12
CA GLY A 94 -4.75 -4.09 1.46
C GLY A 94 -3.81 -3.70 2.61
N PHE A 95 -3.77 -4.48 3.69
CA PHE A 95 -2.87 -4.23 4.83
C PHE A 95 -1.40 -4.26 4.44
N PHE A 96 -1.02 -5.15 3.52
CA PHE A 96 0.36 -5.20 3.02
C PHE A 96 0.77 -3.91 2.29
N PHE A 97 -0.18 -3.28 1.57
CA PHE A 97 0.04 -2.01 0.87
C PHE A 97 0.08 -0.80 1.81
N LEU A 98 -0.56 -0.86 2.98
CA LEU A 98 -0.50 0.27 3.92
C LEU A 98 0.92 0.55 4.43
N ASN A 99 1.80 -0.45 4.46
CA ASN A 99 3.21 -0.24 4.81
C ASN A 99 3.94 0.72 3.85
N SER A 100 3.47 0.81 2.59
CA SER A 100 4.03 1.73 1.59
C SER A 100 3.40 3.13 1.59
N ILE A 101 2.31 3.36 2.34
CA ILE A 101 1.61 4.65 2.40
C ILE A 101 2.02 5.37 3.70
N SER A 102 2.97 6.30 3.63
CA SER A 102 3.34 7.17 4.78
C SER A 102 2.83 8.59 4.72
N ASP A 103 2.63 9.15 3.53
CA ASP A 103 2.65 10.61 3.40
C ASP A 103 1.26 11.20 3.17
N ASN A 104 0.21 10.59 3.75
CA ASN A 104 -1.16 11.07 3.65
C ASN A 104 -1.95 10.78 4.94
N ASP A 105 -2.13 11.82 5.75
CA ASP A 105 -2.77 11.73 7.07
C ASP A 105 -4.21 11.23 6.99
N ASP A 106 -4.99 11.66 5.99
CA ASP A 106 -6.38 11.21 5.83
C ASP A 106 -6.47 9.69 5.62
N ILE A 107 -5.55 9.14 4.81
CA ILE A 107 -5.47 7.70 4.57
C ILE A 107 -5.02 6.95 5.82
N ILE A 108 -4.10 7.53 6.60
CA ILE A 108 -3.67 6.98 7.89
C ILE A 108 -4.85 6.95 8.87
N PHE A 109 -5.56 8.06 9.06
CA PHE A 109 -6.73 8.15 9.92
C PHE A 109 -7.85 7.19 9.50
N LEU A 110 -8.12 7.10 8.20
CA LEU A 110 -9.12 6.17 7.69
C LEU A 110 -8.72 4.71 7.93
N SER A 111 -7.44 4.39 7.75
CA SER A 111 -6.89 3.05 8.04
C SER A 111 -6.99 2.72 9.53
N ILE A 112 -6.67 3.66 10.42
CA ILE A 112 -6.83 3.51 11.88
C ILE A 112 -8.30 3.25 12.25
N ASN A 113 -9.25 3.97 11.64
CA ASN A 113 -10.67 3.75 11.91
C ASN A 113 -11.14 2.38 11.42
N LEU A 114 -10.67 1.93 10.26
CA LEU A 114 -10.93 0.58 9.76
C LEU A 114 -10.34 -0.49 10.68
N PHE A 115 -9.13 -0.27 11.21
CA PHE A 115 -8.48 -1.15 12.18
C PHE A 115 -9.28 -1.26 13.47
N LYS A 116 -9.70 -0.12 14.03
CA LYS A 116 -10.56 -0.08 15.22
C LYS A 116 -11.83 -0.90 14.99
N LYS A 117 -12.54 -0.66 13.88
CA LYS A 117 -13.75 -1.41 13.52
C LYS A 117 -13.51 -2.93 13.46
N GLU A 118 -12.38 -3.36 12.93
CA GLU A 118 -12.05 -4.78 12.81
C GLU A 118 -11.64 -5.41 14.16
N LEU A 119 -11.00 -4.64 15.04
CA LEU A 119 -10.64 -5.09 16.39
C LEU A 119 -11.87 -5.24 17.30
N TYR A 120 -12.84 -4.32 17.17
CA TYR A 120 -14.12 -4.32 17.91
C TYR A 120 -15.18 -5.24 17.33
N LYS A 121 -14.89 -5.97 16.24
CA LYS A 121 -15.78 -7.01 15.74
C LYS A 121 -15.80 -8.16 16.75
N ASP A 122 -16.93 -8.35 17.41
CA ASP A 122 -17.19 -9.49 18.30
C ASP A 122 -17.08 -10.79 17.50
N SER A 123 -16.16 -11.64 17.95
CA SER A 123 -15.73 -12.85 17.25
C SER A 123 -16.81 -13.94 17.31
N ILE A 124 -17.35 -14.35 16.16
CA ILE A 124 -18.06 -15.64 16.07
C ILE A 124 -17.25 -16.71 15.31
N ASN A 125 -16.20 -16.36 14.55
CA ASN A 125 -15.41 -17.39 13.85
C ASN A 125 -13.89 -17.24 14.03
N SER A 126 -13.23 -18.37 14.25
CA SER A 126 -11.77 -18.53 14.41
C SER A 126 -10.93 -17.96 13.26
N ILE A 127 -11.54 -17.72 12.09
CA ILE A 127 -10.91 -17.06 10.93
C ILE A 127 -10.58 -15.58 11.19
N ASP A 128 -11.32 -14.89 12.06
CA ASP A 128 -11.15 -13.46 12.32
C ASP A 128 -9.95 -13.14 13.24
N GLN A 129 -9.40 -14.14 13.95
CA GLN A 129 -8.23 -13.94 14.81
C GLN A 129 -6.96 -13.56 14.02
N ASN A 130 -6.80 -14.12 12.81
CA ASN A 130 -5.69 -13.77 11.91
C ASN A 130 -5.76 -12.32 11.40
N THR A 131 -6.96 -11.74 11.34
CA THR A 131 -7.16 -10.34 10.95
C THR A 131 -6.67 -9.39 12.04
N LYS A 132 -6.94 -9.69 13.32
CA LYS A 132 -6.48 -8.87 14.45
C LYS A 132 -4.96 -8.80 14.52
N GLY A 133 -4.26 -9.92 14.33
CA GLY A 133 -2.79 -9.96 14.25
C GLY A 133 -2.21 -9.16 13.08
N THR A 134 -2.86 -9.21 11.91
CA THR A 134 -2.45 -8.41 10.73
C THR A 134 -2.64 -6.92 10.99
N VAL A 135 -3.76 -6.53 11.61
CA VAL A 135 -4.04 -5.15 12.01
C VAL A 135 -3.00 -4.62 13.00
N LEU A 136 -2.65 -5.40 14.03
CA LEU A 136 -1.61 -5.07 15.00
C LEU A 136 -0.24 -4.88 14.33
N SER A 137 0.12 -5.76 13.39
CA SER A 137 1.35 -5.63 12.61
C SER A 137 1.38 -4.35 11.77
N SER A 138 0.28 -4.03 11.07
CA SER A 138 0.16 -2.79 10.30
C SER A 138 0.24 -1.55 11.19
N LEU A 139 -0.43 -1.56 12.35
CA LEU A 139 -0.38 -0.45 13.31
C LEU A 139 1.05 -0.27 13.86
N SER A 140 1.73 -1.36 14.19
CA SER A 140 3.13 -1.34 14.63
C SER A 140 4.03 -0.72 13.56
N ASN A 141 3.88 -1.13 12.29
CA ASN A 141 4.70 -0.61 11.20
C ASN A 141 4.44 0.89 10.94
N ILE A 142 3.18 1.32 10.96
CA ILE A 142 2.81 2.73 10.85
C ILE A 142 3.40 3.52 12.02
N GLY A 143 3.26 3.02 13.25
CA GLY A 143 3.83 3.62 14.45
C GLY A 143 5.36 3.76 14.36
N THR A 144 6.07 2.69 13.98
CA THR A 144 7.52 2.72 13.77
C THR A 144 7.92 3.76 12.73
N LYS A 145 7.14 3.91 11.66
CA LYS A 145 7.41 4.87 10.59
C LYS A 145 7.23 6.32 11.06
N ILE A 146 6.12 6.64 11.73
CA ILE A 146 5.86 7.95 12.34
C ILE A 146 6.97 8.31 13.33
N ILE A 147 7.37 7.37 14.19
CA ILE A 147 8.46 7.58 15.16
C ILE A 147 9.78 7.87 14.43
N LYS A 148 10.11 7.09 13.39
CA LYS A 148 11.34 7.26 12.61
C LYS A 148 11.38 8.60 11.87
N GLU A 149 10.28 9.02 11.27
CA GLU A 149 10.16 10.32 10.59
C GLU A 149 10.36 11.48 11.57
N ASN A 150 9.73 11.41 12.75
CA ASN A 150 9.92 12.42 13.80
C ASN A 150 11.37 12.45 14.32
N ILE A 151 12.00 11.30 14.57
CA ILE A 151 13.43 11.25 14.97
C ILE A 151 14.34 11.89 13.92
N ASN A 152 14.07 11.66 12.62
CA ASN A 152 14.83 12.28 11.54
C ASN A 152 14.64 13.81 11.50
N ILE A 153 13.44 14.32 11.78
CA ILE A 153 13.18 15.76 11.90
C ILE A 153 14.00 16.36 13.05
N PHE A 154 13.99 15.72 14.23
CA PHE A 154 14.79 16.17 15.37
C PHE A 154 16.30 16.14 15.10
N LYS A 155 16.81 15.10 14.44
CA LYS A 155 18.23 15.04 14.03
C LYS A 155 18.59 16.17 13.07
N ASN A 156 17.77 16.43 12.05
CA ASN A 156 18.05 17.47 11.07
C ASN A 156 17.99 18.88 11.68
N MET A 157 17.09 19.15 12.62
CA MET A 157 17.07 20.40 13.37
C MET A 157 18.35 20.62 14.19
N ASN A 158 18.86 19.58 14.85
CA ASN A 158 20.10 19.67 15.62
C ASN A 158 21.32 19.94 14.72
N THR A 159 21.39 19.34 13.53
CA THR A 159 22.48 19.56 12.57
C THR A 159 22.48 21.00 12.03
N ILE A 160 21.30 21.57 11.74
CA ILE A 160 21.16 22.97 11.29
C ILE A 160 21.65 23.95 12.38
N ASN A 161 21.32 23.68 13.64
CA ASN A 161 21.78 24.51 14.76
C ASN A 161 23.29 24.47 14.95
N THR A 162 23.95 23.32 14.82
CA THR A 162 25.42 23.22 14.90
C THR A 162 26.14 23.94 13.75
N ASN A 163 25.58 23.96 12.54
CA ASN A 163 26.19 24.65 11.40
C ASN A 163 26.10 26.18 11.51
N ASN A 164 25.03 26.70 12.13
CA ASN A 164 24.88 28.15 12.36
C ASN A 164 25.77 28.68 13.50
N VAL A 165 26.14 27.83 14.47
CA VAL A 165 27.08 28.23 15.54
C VAL A 165 28.52 28.32 15.01
N ASN A 166 28.90 27.47 14.06
CA ASN A 166 30.25 27.48 13.48
C ASN A 166 30.50 28.62 12.47
N THR A 167 29.45 29.24 11.92
CA THR A 167 29.56 30.42 11.04
C THR A 167 29.57 31.76 11.78
N GLN A 168 29.19 31.79 13.06
CA GLN A 168 29.26 33.02 13.89
C GLN A 168 30.60 33.18 14.63
N HIS A 169 31.51 32.22 14.51
CA HIS A 169 32.84 32.26 15.13
C HIS A 169 34.00 32.30 14.12
N LYS A 170 33.78 32.86 12.93
CA LYS A 170 34.84 33.22 11.97
C LYS A 170 34.82 34.69 11.64
#